data_AF-A0AAV5U0P8-F1
#
_entry.id   AF-A0AAV5U0P8-F1
#
_cell.length_a   1.000
_cell.length_b   1.000
_cell.length_c   1.000
_cell.angle_alpha   90.00
_cell.angle_beta   90.00
_cell.angle_gamma   90.00
#
_symmetry.space_group_name_H-M   'P 1'
#
loop_
_entity.id
_entity.type
_entity.pdbx_description
1 polymer ?
#
loop_
_entity_poly.entity_id
_entity_poly.type
_entity_poly.pdbx_seq_one_letter_code
_entity_poly.pdbx_strand_id
1 'polypeptide(L)'
;ALMSDFGTYLDEDAVVESGFTISSHHRSEFDDSDKKYRCLCSTMRSVTGVKIVAGMLCLTALVELWAFSLNLLAWSDGKQDAHVQSSFIQFLFGCFVAGSVILALYKQRSGYLVPYMAMQIVGLACACIFFVAFIYIALFEYEPETASVFFPKQQWNQEAISKPNYANYASFVMLFITGALIAIQIWLIDIVFTCWRYFRDKRSADLRQQRQNYLNCKQLPPVRQ
;
A
#
# COMPACT_ATOMS: atom_id res chain seq x y z
N ALA A 1 -6.98 20.72 -0.66
CA ALA A 1 -8.34 20.31 -1.08
C ALA A 1 -8.44 18.79 -1.29
N LEU A 2 -7.80 17.98 -0.43
CA LEU A 2 -7.76 16.52 -0.57
C LEU A 2 -7.74 15.87 0.83
N MET A 3 -8.51 16.44 1.76
CA MET A 3 -8.50 16.02 3.17
C MET A 3 -9.83 16.32 3.89
N SER A 4 -10.96 16.35 3.17
CA SER A 4 -12.29 16.52 3.79
C SER A 4 -13.25 15.34 3.59
N ASP A 5 -12.83 14.27 2.90
CA ASP A 5 -13.74 13.15 2.54
C ASP A 5 -13.58 11.89 3.42
N PHE A 6 -12.92 12.02 4.57
CA PHE A 6 -12.64 10.89 5.46
C PHE A 6 -13.72 10.65 6.54
N GLY A 7 -14.85 11.37 6.49
CA GLY A 7 -15.76 11.48 7.63
C GLY A 7 -17.25 11.41 7.32
N THR A 8 -17.71 10.42 6.54
CA THR A 8 -19.15 10.04 6.47
C THR A 8 -19.28 8.69 5.76
N TYR A 9 -19.01 7.57 6.44
CA TYR A 9 -19.41 6.22 5.95
C TYR A 9 -19.61 5.28 7.15
N LEU A 10 -20.33 5.77 8.16
CA LEU A 10 -20.94 4.96 9.21
C LEU A 10 -22.44 5.24 9.18
N ASP A 11 -23.22 4.15 9.11
CA ASP A 11 -24.67 4.05 9.25
C ASP A 11 -25.57 4.81 8.26
N GLU A 12 -26.01 4.10 7.22
CA GLU A 12 -27.35 4.27 6.64
C GLU A 12 -27.94 2.89 6.30
N ASP A 13 -28.13 2.05 7.33
CA ASP A 13 -29.17 1.02 7.33
C ASP A 13 -30.43 1.64 7.96
N ALA A 14 -31.23 2.39 7.18
CA ALA A 14 -32.56 2.82 7.58
C ALA A 14 -33.50 2.96 6.37
N VAL A 15 -34.28 1.91 6.15
CA VAL A 15 -35.72 1.91 5.80
C VAL A 15 -36.28 3.22 5.20
N VAL A 16 -36.58 3.21 3.89
CA VAL A 16 -37.82 3.80 3.35
C VAL A 16 -38.35 2.91 2.22
N GLU A 17 -39.48 2.30 2.51
CA GLU A 17 -40.35 1.56 1.60
C GLU A 17 -41.30 2.55 0.88
N SER A 18 -41.79 2.14 -0.29
CA SER A 18 -42.87 2.72 -1.12
C SER A 18 -42.48 3.69 -2.25
N GLY A 19 -42.72 3.24 -3.49
CA GLY A 19 -42.61 4.06 -4.70
C GLY A 19 -42.30 3.23 -5.95
N PHE A 20 -43.27 2.43 -6.41
CA PHE A 20 -43.22 1.72 -7.68
C PHE A 20 -43.22 2.71 -8.86
N THR A 21 -42.09 2.81 -9.56
CA THR A 21 -42.04 3.16 -10.98
C THR A 21 -41.17 2.12 -11.68
N ILE A 22 -41.82 1.23 -12.42
CA ILE A 22 -41.16 0.36 -13.40
C ILE A 22 -40.61 1.28 -14.50
N SER A 23 -39.34 1.64 -14.35
CA SER A 23 -38.49 1.95 -15.49
C SER A 23 -37.65 0.71 -15.75
N SER A 24 -37.87 0.08 -16.90
CA SER A 24 -37.11 -1.04 -17.44
C SER A 24 -35.68 -0.60 -17.80
N HIS A 25 -34.89 -0.21 -16.80
CA HIS A 25 -33.46 -0.10 -16.94
C HIS A 25 -32.87 -1.50 -16.76
N HIS A 26 -32.20 -1.95 -17.81
CA HIS A 26 -31.25 -3.06 -17.84
C HIS A 26 -30.77 -3.48 -16.45
N ARG A 27 -31.02 -4.75 -16.07
CA ARG A 27 -30.44 -5.37 -14.85
C ARG A 27 -29.00 -4.91 -14.73
N SER A 28 -28.65 -4.26 -13.62
CA SER A 28 -27.31 -3.75 -13.35
C SER A 28 -26.36 -4.92 -13.13
N GLU A 29 -26.00 -5.58 -14.22
CA GLU A 29 -24.88 -6.51 -14.28
C GLU A 29 -23.63 -5.73 -13.91
N PHE A 30 -22.79 -6.29 -13.04
CA PHE A 30 -21.57 -5.63 -12.61
C PHE A 30 -20.68 -5.38 -13.84
N ASP A 31 -20.57 -4.13 -14.27
CA ASP A 31 -19.71 -3.79 -15.40
C ASP A 31 -18.24 -3.79 -14.96
N ASP A 32 -17.52 -4.85 -15.33
CA ASP A 32 -16.09 -5.00 -15.10
C ASP A 32 -15.24 -3.95 -15.86
N SER A 33 -15.82 -3.29 -16.88
CA SER A 33 -15.13 -2.34 -17.78
C SER A 33 -15.25 -0.87 -17.35
N ASP A 34 -15.95 -0.63 -16.25
CA ASP A 34 -16.34 0.71 -15.80
C ASP A 34 -15.09 1.58 -15.49
N LYS A 35 -15.08 2.84 -15.95
CA LYS A 35 -13.89 3.73 -15.89
C LYS A 35 -13.38 3.95 -14.47
N LYS A 36 -14.23 3.78 -13.46
CA LYS A 36 -13.92 3.92 -12.03
C LYS A 36 -12.93 2.88 -11.50
N TYR A 37 -12.64 1.82 -12.23
CA TYR A 37 -11.67 0.77 -11.85
C TYR A 37 -10.32 0.89 -12.57
N ARG A 38 -10.06 2.03 -13.20
CA ARG A 38 -8.76 2.35 -13.79
C ARG A 38 -7.91 3.07 -12.75
N CYS A 39 -6.62 2.74 -12.67
CA CYS A 39 -5.68 3.46 -11.79
C CYS A 39 -5.51 4.92 -12.24
N LEU A 40 -4.86 5.79 -11.43
CA LEU A 40 -4.62 7.21 -11.76
C LEU A 40 -4.05 7.45 -13.17
N CYS A 41 -3.30 6.50 -13.72
CA CYS A 41 -2.74 6.58 -15.07
C CYS A 41 -3.77 6.39 -16.19
N SER A 42 -5.03 6.03 -15.91
CA SER A 42 -6.13 5.72 -16.85
C SER A 42 -5.88 4.59 -17.87
N THR A 43 -4.62 4.14 -17.99
CA THR A 43 -4.17 3.18 -19.00
C THR A 43 -4.22 1.72 -18.52
N MET A 44 -4.10 1.47 -17.20
CA MET A 44 -4.03 0.11 -16.65
C MET A 44 -5.31 -0.29 -15.91
N ARG A 45 -5.80 -1.51 -16.18
CA ARG A 45 -6.85 -2.17 -15.37
C ARG A 45 -6.30 -2.45 -13.97
N SER A 46 -7.12 -2.24 -12.94
CA SER A 46 -6.78 -2.45 -11.52
C SER A 46 -6.10 -3.79 -11.23
N VAL A 47 -6.56 -4.86 -11.88
CA VAL A 47 -6.00 -6.22 -11.72
C VAL A 47 -4.56 -6.32 -12.24
N THR A 48 -4.23 -5.65 -13.35
CA THR A 48 -2.86 -5.63 -13.89
C THR A 48 -1.94 -4.82 -12.98
N GLY A 49 -2.43 -3.69 -12.44
CA GLY A 49 -1.67 -2.88 -11.49
C GLY A 49 -1.25 -3.67 -10.26
N VAL A 50 -2.16 -4.42 -9.64
CA VAL A 50 -1.81 -5.22 -8.45
C VAL A 50 -0.94 -6.41 -8.76
N LYS A 51 -0.99 -6.99 -9.97
CA LYS A 51 0.00 -8.00 -10.40
C LYS A 51 1.41 -7.41 -10.48
N ILE A 52 1.55 -6.18 -10.97
CA ILE A 52 2.84 -5.47 -10.98
C ILE A 52 3.31 -5.23 -9.54
N VAL A 53 2.44 -4.73 -8.67
CA VAL A 53 2.77 -4.51 -7.24
C VAL A 53 3.18 -5.82 -6.56
N ALA A 54 2.47 -6.91 -6.79
CA ALA A 54 2.84 -8.23 -6.28
C ALA A 54 4.20 -8.69 -6.81
N GLY A 55 4.47 -8.49 -8.09
CA GLY A 55 5.78 -8.79 -8.69
C GLY A 55 6.92 -7.96 -8.06
N MET A 56 6.69 -6.67 -7.84
CA MET A 56 7.64 -5.78 -7.15
C MET A 56 7.90 -6.23 -5.71
N LEU A 57 6.86 -6.60 -4.96
CA LEU A 57 6.99 -7.13 -3.61
C LEU A 57 7.77 -8.45 -3.56
N CYS A 58 7.54 -9.35 -4.51
CA CYS A 58 8.33 -10.57 -4.64
C CYS A 58 9.80 -10.26 -4.90
N LEU A 59 10.09 -9.30 -5.78
CA LEU A 59 11.46 -8.87 -6.05
C LEU A 59 12.11 -8.28 -4.78
N THR A 60 11.39 -7.47 -4.02
CA THR A 60 11.87 -6.93 -2.74
C THR A 60 12.18 -8.06 -1.75
N ALA A 61 11.30 -9.06 -1.61
CA ALA A 61 11.54 -10.21 -0.74
C ALA A 61 12.77 -11.03 -1.17
N LEU A 62 13.03 -11.15 -2.47
CA LEU A 62 14.25 -11.80 -2.98
C LEU A 62 15.51 -10.99 -2.65
N VAL A 63 15.45 -9.67 -2.73
CA VAL A 63 16.56 -8.79 -2.33
C VAL A 63 16.81 -8.89 -0.81
N GLU A 64 15.75 -8.96 0.00
CA GLU A 64 15.88 -9.18 1.44
C GLU A 64 16.45 -10.56 1.77
N LEU A 65 16.03 -11.60 1.05
CA LEU A 65 16.62 -12.94 1.18
C LEU A 65 18.11 -12.94 0.82
N TRP A 66 18.47 -12.23 -0.25
CA TRP A 66 19.86 -12.05 -0.65
C TRP A 66 20.67 -11.33 0.44
N ALA A 67 20.15 -10.22 0.98
CA ALA A 67 20.80 -9.48 2.07
C ALA A 67 20.93 -10.32 3.35
N PHE A 68 19.89 -11.08 3.71
CA PHE A 68 19.93 -12.02 4.83
C PHE A 68 21.01 -13.09 4.61
N SER A 69 21.14 -13.63 3.40
CA SER A 69 22.18 -14.62 3.06
C SER A 69 23.58 -14.06 3.22
N LEU A 70 23.82 -12.80 2.82
CA LEU A 70 25.10 -12.11 3.05
C LEU A 70 25.39 -11.90 4.53
N ASN A 71 24.38 -11.52 5.32
CA ASN A 71 24.54 -11.34 6.76
C ASN A 71 24.81 -12.67 7.48
N LEU A 72 24.23 -13.78 6.98
CA LEU A 72 24.49 -15.12 7.50
C LEU A 72 25.91 -15.61 7.18
N LEU A 73 26.43 -15.28 5.99
CA LEU A 73 27.83 -15.52 5.64
C LEU A 73 28.78 -14.71 6.54
N ALA A 74 28.48 -13.43 6.78
CA ALA A 74 29.27 -12.58 7.68
C ALA A 74 29.25 -13.08 9.13
N TRP A 75 28.15 -13.68 9.57
CA TRP A 75 28.04 -14.34 10.88
C TRP A 75 28.91 -15.59 10.97
N SER A 76 28.98 -16.38 9.90
CA SER A 76 29.89 -17.54 9.81
C SER A 76 31.37 -17.14 9.95
N ASP A 77 31.72 -15.90 9.61
CA ASP A 77 33.07 -15.33 9.81
C ASP A 77 33.29 -14.76 11.24
N GLY A 78 32.34 -14.96 12.16
CA GLY A 78 32.43 -14.53 13.55
C GLY A 78 32.12 -13.05 13.81
N LYS A 79 31.49 -12.35 12.86
CA LYS A 79 31.13 -10.93 13.01
C LYS A 79 29.65 -10.75 13.42
N GLN A 80 29.47 -10.15 14.61
CA GLN A 80 28.24 -9.56 15.21
C GLN A 80 26.87 -10.28 15.01
N ASP A 81 26.35 -10.86 16.11
CA ASP A 81 25.07 -11.59 16.16
C ASP A 81 23.80 -10.73 15.98
N ALA A 82 23.84 -9.45 16.36
CA ALA A 82 22.63 -8.62 16.44
C ALA A 82 22.03 -8.27 15.06
N HIS A 83 22.87 -8.14 14.02
CA HIS A 83 22.41 -7.80 12.68
C HIS A 83 21.68 -8.96 11.98
N VAL A 84 22.04 -10.20 12.30
CA VAL A 84 21.42 -11.40 11.72
C VAL A 84 19.97 -11.52 12.17
N GLN A 85 19.71 -11.30 13.46
CA GLN A 85 18.35 -11.37 14.01
C GLN A 85 17.43 -10.31 13.39
N SER A 86 17.89 -9.07 13.24
CA SER A 86 17.09 -8.02 12.60
C SER A 86 16.77 -8.34 11.14
N SER A 87 17.75 -8.84 10.39
CA SER A 87 17.54 -9.20 8.98
C SER A 87 16.59 -10.39 8.81
N PHE A 88 16.64 -11.36 9.72
CA PHE A 88 15.72 -12.50 9.70
C PHE A 88 14.27 -12.07 9.95
N ILE A 89 14.05 -11.24 10.98
CA ILE A 89 12.70 -10.73 11.30
C ILE A 89 12.17 -9.89 10.13
N GLN A 90 13.02 -9.04 9.55
CA GLN A 90 12.65 -8.23 8.39
C GLN A 90 12.24 -9.11 7.20
N PHE A 91 13.02 -10.16 6.88
CA PHE A 91 12.70 -11.09 5.81
C PHE A 91 11.35 -11.81 6.04
N LEU A 92 11.10 -12.31 7.25
CA LEU A 92 9.81 -12.94 7.57
C LEU A 92 8.64 -11.98 7.39
N PHE A 93 8.83 -10.73 7.79
CA PHE A 93 7.83 -9.68 7.60
C PHE A 93 7.59 -9.38 6.12
N GLY A 94 8.65 -9.28 5.31
CA GLY A 94 8.58 -9.13 3.86
C GLY A 94 7.81 -10.28 3.19
N CYS A 95 8.11 -11.52 3.57
CA CYS A 95 7.38 -12.71 3.09
C CYS A 95 5.90 -12.70 3.51
N PHE A 96 5.58 -12.28 4.73
CA PHE A 96 4.21 -12.17 5.20
C PHE A 96 3.41 -11.15 4.37
N VAL A 97 3.98 -9.97 4.13
CA VAL A 97 3.34 -8.92 3.33
C VAL A 97 3.18 -9.37 1.88
N ALA A 98 4.24 -9.90 1.24
CA ALA A 98 4.16 -10.42 -0.12
C ALA A 98 3.12 -11.54 -0.24
N GLY A 99 3.14 -12.50 0.71
CA GLY A 99 2.18 -13.60 0.79
C GLY A 99 0.75 -13.12 0.93
N SER A 100 0.49 -12.10 1.76
CA SER A 100 -0.84 -11.51 1.92
C SER A 100 -1.38 -10.94 0.60
N VAL A 101 -0.57 -10.22 -0.18
CA VAL A 101 -0.97 -9.64 -1.47
C VAL A 101 -1.20 -10.73 -2.52
N ILE A 102 -0.34 -11.74 -2.59
CA ILE A 102 -0.50 -12.89 -3.50
C ILE A 102 -1.78 -13.66 -3.17
N LEU A 103 -2.02 -13.96 -1.88
CA LEU A 103 -3.23 -14.64 -1.42
C LEU A 103 -4.48 -13.83 -1.73
N ALA A 104 -4.39 -12.50 -1.65
CA ALA A 104 -5.50 -11.63 -2.02
C ALA A 104 -5.83 -11.70 -3.52
N LEU A 105 -4.81 -11.73 -4.37
CA LEU A 105 -4.97 -11.91 -5.81
C LEU A 105 -5.57 -13.28 -6.13
N TYR A 106 -5.13 -14.34 -5.45
CA TYR A 106 -5.60 -15.69 -5.69
C TYR A 106 -7.05 -15.91 -5.22
N LYS A 107 -7.38 -15.43 -4.01
CA LYS A 107 -8.74 -15.57 -3.44
C LYS A 107 -9.71 -14.47 -3.86
N GLN A 108 -9.27 -13.45 -4.60
CA GLN A 108 -10.05 -12.25 -4.95
C GLN A 108 -10.75 -11.61 -3.74
N ARG A 109 -10.15 -11.71 -2.54
CA ARG A 109 -10.72 -11.19 -1.29
C ARG A 109 -10.00 -9.91 -0.89
N SER A 110 -10.75 -8.80 -0.80
CA SER A 110 -10.24 -7.48 -0.41
C SER A 110 -9.60 -7.45 0.98
N GLY A 111 -10.01 -8.33 1.90
CA GLY A 111 -9.50 -8.38 3.27
C GLY A 111 -8.00 -8.63 3.39
N TYR A 112 -7.38 -9.31 2.41
CA TYR A 112 -5.94 -9.61 2.45
C TYR A 112 -5.06 -8.45 1.95
N LEU A 113 -5.63 -7.40 1.34
CA LEU A 113 -4.89 -6.17 0.96
C LEU A 113 -4.67 -5.24 2.16
N VAL A 114 -5.50 -5.37 3.21
CA VAL A 114 -5.49 -4.51 4.39
C VAL A 114 -4.11 -4.43 5.07
N PRO A 115 -3.39 -5.53 5.35
CA PRO A 115 -2.07 -5.45 5.99
C PRO A 115 -1.06 -4.63 5.17
N TYR A 116 -1.07 -4.79 3.84
CA TYR A 116 -0.21 -4.00 2.96
C TYR A 116 -0.58 -2.50 3.01
N MET A 117 -1.87 -2.18 2.92
CA MET A 117 -2.35 -0.79 2.98
C MET A 117 -1.99 -0.11 4.30
N ALA A 118 -2.19 -0.81 5.43
CA ALA A 118 -1.82 -0.31 6.74
C ALA A 118 -0.32 -0.01 6.84
N MET A 119 0.52 -0.93 6.37
CA MET A 119 1.97 -0.74 6.36
C MET A 119 2.42 0.43 5.48
N GLN A 120 1.80 0.61 4.32
CA GLN A 120 2.14 1.73 3.44
C GLN A 120 1.72 3.09 4.03
N ILE A 121 0.61 3.16 4.76
CA ILE A 121 0.20 4.38 5.46
C ILE A 121 1.20 4.72 6.57
N VAL A 122 1.62 3.74 7.36
CA VAL A 122 2.66 3.93 8.40
C VAL A 122 3.98 4.35 7.77
N GLY A 123 4.40 3.69 6.69
CA GLY A 123 5.62 4.04 5.94
C GLY A 123 5.57 5.45 5.38
N LEU A 124 4.42 5.88 4.82
CA LEU A 124 4.22 7.24 4.33
C LEU A 124 4.31 8.27 5.45
N ALA A 125 3.70 7.99 6.62
CA ALA A 125 3.78 8.88 7.78
C ALA A 125 5.24 9.05 8.26
N CYS A 126 5.99 7.95 8.37
CA CYS A 126 7.41 7.99 8.70
C CYS A 126 8.23 8.77 7.65
N ALA A 127 7.99 8.53 6.35
CA ALA A 127 8.67 9.22 5.27
C ALA A 127 8.40 10.74 5.27
N CYS A 128 7.17 11.15 5.57
CA CYS A 128 6.83 12.57 5.72
C CYS A 128 7.60 13.24 6.87
N ILE A 129 7.77 12.55 8.01
CA ILE A 129 8.57 13.07 9.14
C ILE A 129 10.02 13.26 8.71
N PHE A 130 10.62 12.25 8.05
CA PHE A 130 11.98 12.36 7.53
C PHE A 130 12.13 13.46 6.48
N PHE A 131 11.14 13.62 5.60
CA PHE A 131 11.15 14.66 4.58
C PHE A 131 11.17 16.06 5.20
N VAL A 132 10.34 16.31 6.23
CA VAL A 132 10.36 17.57 6.98
C VAL A 132 11.70 17.77 7.70
N ALA A 133 12.28 16.72 8.28
CA ALA A 133 13.60 16.78 8.90
C ALA A 133 14.70 17.15 7.89
N PHE A 134 14.68 16.58 6.68
CA PHE A 134 15.64 16.93 5.63
C PHE A 134 15.42 18.35 5.09
N ILE A 135 14.17 18.82 4.98
CA ILE A 135 13.89 20.24 4.67
C ILE A 135 14.51 21.14 5.73
N TYR A 136 14.31 20.82 7.01
CA TYR A 136 14.85 21.60 8.11
C TYR A 136 16.38 21.69 8.04
N ILE A 137 17.08 20.57 7.86
CA ILE A 137 18.54 20.53 7.72
C ILE A 137 19.03 21.27 6.47
N ALA A 138 18.27 21.22 5.37
CA ALA A 138 18.65 21.90 4.13
C ALA A 138 18.45 23.43 4.18
N LEU A 139 17.51 23.93 5.00
CA LEU A 139 17.17 25.36 5.08
C LEU A 139 17.86 26.08 6.24
N PHE A 140 17.98 25.43 7.39
CA PHE A 140 18.64 25.97 8.57
C PHE A 140 20.02 25.31 8.65
N GLU A 141 21.04 26.09 8.28
CA GLU A 141 22.44 25.68 8.13
C GLU A 141 22.89 24.55 9.06
N TYR A 142 23.67 23.61 8.48
CA TYR A 142 24.12 22.38 9.11
C TYR A 142 24.68 22.59 10.52
N GLU A 143 23.91 22.18 11.53
CA GLU A 143 24.40 22.01 12.90
C GLU A 143 24.88 20.55 13.06
N PRO A 144 26.18 20.33 13.33
CA PRO A 144 26.78 18.98 13.33
C PRO A 144 26.16 18.03 14.35
N GLU A 145 25.57 18.56 15.42
CA GLU A 145 24.89 17.76 16.44
C GLU A 145 23.60 17.14 15.89
N THR A 146 22.76 17.92 15.22
CA THR A 146 21.51 17.47 14.60
C THR A 146 21.76 16.47 13.49
N ALA A 147 22.80 16.69 12.68
CA ALA A 147 23.16 15.79 11.59
C ALA A 147 23.67 14.42 12.06
N SER A 148 24.34 14.36 13.22
CA SER A 148 24.88 13.10 13.75
C SER A 148 23.80 12.07 14.10
N VAL A 149 22.55 12.51 14.33
CA VAL A 149 21.39 11.65 14.58
C VAL A 149 20.92 10.98 13.29
N PHE A 150 21.03 11.66 12.14
CA PHE A 150 20.58 11.15 10.84
C PHE A 150 21.68 10.45 10.05
N PHE A 151 22.94 10.84 10.28
CA PHE A 151 24.13 10.24 9.68
C PHE A 151 24.94 9.54 10.77
N PRO A 152 24.62 8.28 11.11
CA PRO A 152 25.37 7.55 12.11
C PRO A 152 26.85 7.48 11.71
N LYS A 153 27.72 7.80 12.67
CA LYS A 153 29.18 8.01 12.54
C LYS A 153 29.95 6.89 11.83
N GLN A 154 29.34 5.73 11.61
CA GLN A 154 29.97 4.49 11.15
C GLN A 154 29.83 4.25 9.63
N GLN A 155 28.92 4.93 8.94
CA GLN A 155 28.66 4.71 7.50
C GLN A 155 29.27 5.77 6.58
N TRP A 156 29.69 6.92 7.11
CA TRP A 156 30.09 8.06 6.30
C TRP A 156 31.45 8.61 6.73
N ASN A 157 32.30 8.91 5.75
CA ASN A 157 33.65 9.42 5.97
C ASN A 157 33.56 10.82 6.62
N GLN A 158 33.90 10.94 7.91
CA GLN A 158 33.65 12.17 8.68
C GLN A 158 34.42 13.38 8.15
N GLU A 159 35.57 13.16 7.52
CA GLU A 159 36.34 14.21 6.84
C GLU A 159 35.64 14.79 5.61
N ALA A 160 34.72 14.03 4.98
CA ALA A 160 33.92 14.52 3.87
C ALA A 160 32.73 15.38 4.35
N ILE A 161 32.13 14.99 5.49
CA ILE A 161 30.95 15.67 6.06
C ILE A 161 31.31 17.02 6.72
N SER A 162 32.53 17.18 7.22
CA SER A 162 32.98 18.45 7.83
C SER A 162 33.09 19.60 6.83
N LYS A 163 33.02 19.34 5.51
CA LYS A 163 33.00 20.38 4.48
C LYS A 163 31.57 20.90 4.31
N PRO A 164 31.29 22.18 4.60
CA PRO A 164 29.91 22.73 4.60
C PRO A 164 29.21 22.57 3.24
N ASN A 165 29.95 22.67 2.13
CA ASN A 165 29.42 22.49 0.79
C ASN A 165 28.97 21.03 0.49
N TYR A 166 29.62 20.04 1.12
CA TYR A 166 29.27 18.62 0.93
C TYR A 166 28.02 18.24 1.71
N ALA A 167 27.89 18.72 2.95
CA ALA A 167 26.73 18.44 3.80
C ALA A 167 25.43 19.03 3.23
N ASN A 168 25.48 20.26 2.71
CA ASN A 168 24.33 20.88 2.04
C ASN A 168 23.94 20.09 0.78
N TYR A 169 24.92 19.73 -0.06
CA TYR A 169 24.67 18.93 -1.26
C TYR A 169 24.06 17.56 -0.93
N ALA A 170 24.62 16.84 0.05
CA ALA A 170 24.09 15.55 0.48
C ALA A 170 22.65 15.67 1.01
N SER A 171 22.34 16.73 1.76
CA SER A 171 20.99 16.99 2.27
C SER A 171 19.98 17.24 1.14
N PHE A 172 20.34 18.02 0.11
CA PHE A 172 19.50 18.20 -1.07
C PHE A 172 19.29 16.89 -1.84
N VAL A 173 20.34 16.09 -2.02
CA VAL A 173 20.22 14.77 -2.68
C VAL A 173 19.28 13.86 -1.90
N MET A 174 19.43 13.78 -0.57
CA MET A 174 18.56 12.98 0.29
C MET A 174 17.11 13.49 0.29
N LEU A 175 16.90 14.80 0.23
CA LEU A 175 15.58 15.42 0.07
C LEU A 175 14.90 14.96 -1.22
N PHE A 176 15.59 15.04 -2.36
CA PHE A 176 15.03 14.61 -3.66
C PHE A 176 14.73 13.11 -3.68
N ILE A 177 15.64 12.28 -3.15
CA ILE A 177 15.43 10.84 -3.05
C ILE A 177 14.22 10.54 -2.17
N THR A 178 14.12 11.15 -0.99
CA THR A 178 13.00 10.95 -0.06
C THR A 178 11.68 11.42 -0.68
N GLY A 179 11.68 12.56 -1.37
CA GLY A 179 10.51 13.06 -2.10
C GLY A 179 10.05 12.12 -3.21
N ALA A 180 10.98 11.54 -3.98
CA ALA A 180 10.67 10.53 -4.99
C ALA A 180 10.08 9.26 -4.35
N LEU A 181 10.61 8.81 -3.21
CA LEU A 181 10.07 7.68 -2.47
C LEU A 181 8.65 7.94 -1.98
N ILE A 182 8.34 9.14 -1.47
CA ILE A 182 6.98 9.54 -1.07
C ILE A 182 6.03 9.48 -2.28
N ALA A 183 6.44 10.03 -3.42
CA ALA A 183 5.63 10.01 -4.64
C ALA A 183 5.33 8.57 -5.10
N ILE A 184 6.35 7.70 -5.09
CA ILE A 184 6.20 6.27 -5.40
C ILE A 184 5.26 5.60 -4.41
N GLN A 185 5.36 5.90 -3.11
CA GLN A 185 4.51 5.32 -2.08
C GLN A 185 3.03 5.71 -2.26
N ILE A 186 2.76 6.99 -2.51
CA ILE A 186 1.40 7.49 -2.80
C ILE A 186 0.84 6.77 -4.04
N TRP A 187 1.65 6.61 -5.09
CA TRP A 187 1.25 5.90 -6.30
C TRP A 187 0.92 4.42 -6.05
N LEU A 188 1.72 3.72 -5.21
CA LEU A 188 1.45 2.35 -4.82
C LEU A 188 0.15 2.22 -4.01
N ILE A 189 -0.08 3.14 -3.07
CA ILE A 189 -1.32 3.17 -2.26
C ILE A 189 -2.54 3.36 -3.18
N ASP A 190 -2.48 4.25 -4.17
CA ASP A 190 -3.58 4.47 -5.11
C ASP A 190 -3.95 3.22 -5.91
N ILE A 191 -2.94 2.51 -6.44
CA ILE A 191 -3.15 1.26 -7.19
C ILE A 191 -3.84 0.21 -6.33
N VAL A 192 -3.33 0.01 -5.11
CA VAL A 192 -3.88 -1.01 -4.22
C VAL A 192 -5.25 -0.61 -3.69
N PHE A 193 -5.49 0.68 -3.42
CA PHE A 193 -6.79 1.20 -3.05
C PHE A 193 -7.84 0.98 -4.15
N THR A 194 -7.50 1.28 -5.41
CA THR A 194 -8.37 1.07 -6.56
C THR A 194 -8.74 -0.41 -6.72
N CYS A 195 -7.77 -1.31 -6.52
CA CYS A 195 -8.03 -2.74 -6.58
C CYS A 195 -8.84 -3.25 -5.37
N TRP A 196 -8.56 -2.76 -4.18
CA TRP A 196 -9.35 -3.07 -2.98
C TRP A 196 -10.82 -2.66 -3.17
N ARG A 197 -11.05 -1.45 -3.70
CA ARG A 197 -12.37 -0.96 -4.05
C ARG A 197 -13.05 -1.85 -5.09
N TYR A 198 -12.34 -2.23 -6.15
CA TYR A 198 -12.85 -3.16 -7.17
C TYR A 198 -13.30 -4.49 -6.56
N PHE A 199 -12.48 -5.14 -5.73
CA PHE A 199 -12.86 -6.40 -5.08
C PHE A 199 -14.03 -6.25 -4.10
N ARG A 200 -14.09 -5.13 -3.38
CA ARG A 200 -15.20 -4.82 -2.46
C ARG A 200 -16.52 -4.63 -3.23
N ASP A 201 -16.48 -3.88 -4.32
CA ASP A 201 -17.65 -3.56 -5.12
C ASP A 201 -18.16 -4.81 -5.85
N LYS A 202 -17.25 -5.64 -6.39
CA LYS A 202 -17.58 -6.95 -6.98
C LYS A 202 -18.31 -7.87 -6.00
N ARG A 203 -17.76 -8.03 -4.80
CA ARG A 203 -18.40 -8.86 -3.75
C ARG A 203 -19.78 -8.34 -3.36
N SER A 204 -19.94 -7.01 -3.30
CA SER A 204 -21.22 -6.39 -2.96
C SER A 204 -22.27 -6.62 -4.05
N ALA A 205 -21.86 -6.63 -5.33
CA ALA A 205 -22.72 -6.97 -6.46
C ALA A 205 -23.16 -8.45 -6.42
N ASP A 206 -22.22 -9.38 -6.20
CA ASP A 206 -22.52 -10.82 -6.10
C ASP A 206 -23.55 -11.11 -4.99
N LEU A 207 -23.39 -10.46 -3.83
CA LEU A 207 -24.33 -10.60 -2.71
C LEU A 207 -25.73 -10.06 -3.04
N ARG A 208 -25.83 -8.95 -3.78
CA ARG A 208 -27.11 -8.39 -4.23
C ARG A 208 -27.80 -9.36 -5.19
N GLN A 209 -27.06 -9.95 -6.12
CA GLN A 209 -27.60 -10.93 -7.07
C GLN A 209 -28.08 -12.21 -6.36
N GLN A 210 -27.31 -12.73 -5.40
CA GLN A 210 -27.74 -13.88 -4.60
C GLN A 210 -29.01 -13.58 -3.79
N ARG A 211 -29.10 -12.38 -3.19
CA ARG A 211 -30.30 -11.94 -2.46
C ARG A 211 -31.52 -11.87 -3.38
N GLN A 212 -31.38 -11.32 -4.59
CA GLN A 212 -32.47 -11.28 -5.57
C GLN A 212 -32.91 -12.67 -6.01
N ASN A 213 -31.97 -13.59 -6.27
CA ASN A 213 -32.29 -14.98 -6.61
C ASN A 213 -33.05 -15.69 -5.49
N TYR A 214 -32.65 -15.47 -4.23
CA TYR A 214 -33.34 -16.02 -3.07
C TYR A 214 -34.78 -15.48 -2.94
N LEU A 215 -34.99 -14.17 -3.15
CA LEU A 215 -36.32 -13.57 -3.13
C LEU A 215 -37.22 -14.09 -4.25
N ASN A 216 -36.67 -14.22 -5.47
CA ASN A 216 -37.40 -14.79 -6.61
C ASN A 216 -37.83 -16.24 -6.34
N CYS A 217 -36.98 -17.07 -5.70
CA CYS A 217 -37.34 -18.43 -5.32
C CYS A 217 -38.44 -18.48 -4.24
N LYS A 218 -38.48 -17.51 -3.32
CA LYS A 218 -39.48 -17.46 -2.25
C LYS A 218 -40.86 -16.98 -2.74
N GLN A 219 -40.91 -16.24 -3.86
CA GLN A 219 -42.15 -15.78 -4.49
C GLN A 219 -42.79 -16.81 -5.44
N LEU A 220 -42.18 -17.99 -5.62
CA LEU A 220 -42.80 -19.06 -6.40
C LEU A 220 -44.09 -19.53 -5.70
N PRO A 221 -45.25 -19.50 -6.39
CA PRO A 221 -46.51 -19.93 -5.79
C PRO A 221 -46.42 -21.41 -5.37
N PRO A 222 -47.14 -21.83 -4.31
CA PRO A 222 -47.16 -23.23 -3.92
C PRO A 222 -47.66 -24.06 -5.11
N VAL A 223 -46.84 -25.04 -5.53
CA VAL A 223 -47.21 -26.01 -6.55
C VAL A 223 -48.45 -26.72 -6.04
N ARG A 224 -49.60 -26.40 -6.62
CA ARG A 224 -50.88 -27.06 -6.33
C ARG A 224 -50.76 -28.47 -6.90
N GLN A 225 -50.50 -29.45 -6.04
CA GLN A 225 -50.54 -30.87 -6.37
C GLN A 225 -52.00 -31.34 -6.56
#